data_AF-A0A4S0N2T2-F1
#
_entry.id   AF-A0A4S0N2T2-F1
#
_cell.length_a   1.000
_cell.length_b   1.000
_cell.length_c   1.000
_cell.angle_alpha   90.00
_cell.angle_beta   90.00
_cell.angle_gamma   90.00
#
_symmetry.space_group_name_H-M   'P 1'
#
loop_
_entity.id
_entity.type
_entity.pdbx_description
1 polymer ?
#
loop_
_entity_poly.entity_id
_entity_poly.type
_entity_poly.pdbx_seq_one_letter_code
_entity_poly.pdbx_strand_id
1 'polypeptide(L)'
;MADQLAMGSRRGLRPALPLLLPAYLWLTVAIFLPLSAMVFFSFMTDLPLAGKEWAFTLGNYATFFSQSLYLTLLLASLRLGLEVTLWCVVIGYPAAYVLAKVLKG
;
A
#
# COMPACT_ATOMS: atom_id res chain seq x y z
N MET A 1 41.61 -0.63 -29.24
CA MET A 1 41.11 -0.96 -27.90
C MET A 1 40.25 0.20 -27.36
N ALA A 2 39.20 0.59 -28.11
CA ALA A 2 38.29 1.68 -27.72
C ALA A 2 36.83 1.41 -28.14
N ASP A 3 36.56 0.25 -28.76
CA ASP A 3 35.28 -0.06 -29.42
C ASP A 3 34.36 -0.96 -28.59
N GLN A 4 34.78 -1.35 -27.38
CA GLN A 4 34.05 -2.29 -26.51
C GLN A 4 33.16 -1.60 -25.45
N LEU A 5 33.09 -0.26 -25.41
CA LEU A 5 32.35 0.48 -24.37
C LEU A 5 30.97 1.00 -24.82
N ALA A 6 30.54 0.74 -26.06
CA ALA A 6 29.26 1.23 -26.59
C ALA A 6 28.17 0.15 -26.72
N MET A 7 28.38 -1.04 -26.16
CA MET A 7 27.38 -2.12 -26.14
C MET A 7 26.54 -2.13 -24.85
N GLY A 8 26.22 -0.95 -24.32
CA GLY A 8 25.16 -0.76 -23.34
C GLY A 8 23.81 -0.93 -24.04
N SER A 9 23.46 -2.18 -24.32
CA SER A 9 22.21 -2.59 -24.97
C SER A 9 21.04 -1.81 -24.35
N ARG A 10 20.46 -0.88 -25.13
CA ARG A 10 19.15 -0.29 -24.88
C ARG A 10 18.11 -1.41 -25.04
N ARG A 11 18.15 -2.43 -24.17
CA ARG A 11 17.09 -3.42 -24.05
C ARG A 11 15.89 -2.65 -23.54
N GLY A 12 15.05 -2.21 -24.47
CA GLY A 12 13.78 -1.59 -24.14
C GLY A 12 13.07 -2.48 -23.12
N LEU A 13 12.30 -1.90 -22.21
CA LEU A 13 11.49 -2.66 -21.25
C LEU A 13 10.49 -3.66 -21.92
N ARG A 14 10.31 -3.54 -23.25
CA ARG A 14 9.35 -4.30 -24.07
C ARG A 14 9.52 -5.82 -24.00
N PRO A 15 10.73 -6.41 -24.18
CA PRO A 15 10.95 -7.84 -23.99
C PRO A 15 10.85 -8.37 -22.55
N ALA A 16 11.00 -7.52 -21.52
CA ALA A 16 10.89 -7.95 -20.12
C ALA A 16 9.44 -8.00 -19.62
N LEU A 17 8.55 -7.21 -20.24
CA LEU A 17 7.14 -7.13 -19.88
C LEU A 17 6.39 -8.47 -19.94
N PRO A 18 6.47 -9.31 -21.00
CA PRO A 18 5.75 -10.58 -21.04
C PRO A 18 6.22 -11.61 -20.00
N LEU A 19 7.48 -11.53 -19.56
CA LEU A 19 8.03 -12.40 -18.51
C LEU A 19 7.54 -11.97 -17.11
N LEU A 20 7.37 -10.66 -16.90
CA LEU A 20 6.91 -10.10 -15.64
C LEU A 20 5.38 -10.09 -15.53
N LEU A 21 4.67 -10.00 -16.66
CA LEU A 21 3.21 -9.91 -16.72
C LEU A 21 2.51 -10.98 -15.88
N PRO A 22 2.77 -12.29 -16.02
CA PRO A 22 2.06 -13.32 -15.26
C PRO A 22 2.30 -13.21 -13.74
N ALA A 23 3.52 -12.83 -13.33
CA ALA A 23 3.86 -12.65 -11.92
C ALA A 23 3.11 -11.46 -11.32
N TYR A 24 3.11 -10.30 -12.00
CA TYR A 24 2.38 -9.12 -11.54
C TYR A 24 0.87 -9.31 -11.58
N LEU A 25 0.35 -9.99 -12.60
CA LEU A 25 -1.08 -10.29 -12.72
C LEU A 25 -1.52 -11.20 -11.57
N TRP A 26 -0.73 -12.23 -11.25
CA TRP A 26 -0.98 -13.10 -10.10
C TRP A 26 -0.93 -12.35 -8.77
N LEU A 27 0.09 -11.52 -8.53
CA LEU A 27 0.19 -10.70 -7.32
C LEU A 27 -1.01 -9.73 -7.19
N THR A 28 -1.41 -9.12 -8.30
CA THR A 28 -2.57 -8.22 -8.33
C THR A 28 -3.83 -8.99 -7.96
N VAL A 29 -4.10 -10.13 -8.57
CA VAL A 29 -5.28 -10.95 -8.22
C VAL A 29 -5.21 -11.39 -6.76
N ALA A 30 -4.09 -11.92 -6.29
CA ALA A 30 -3.94 -12.42 -4.92
C ALA A 30 -4.13 -11.33 -3.85
N ILE A 31 -3.77 -10.08 -4.15
CA ILE A 31 -3.95 -8.94 -3.23
C ILE A 31 -5.36 -8.35 -3.36
N PHE A 32 -5.83 -8.11 -4.58
CA PHE A 32 -7.10 -7.43 -4.80
C PHE A 32 -8.32 -8.34 -4.57
N LEU A 33 -8.20 -9.66 -4.74
CA LEU A 33 -9.29 -10.61 -4.48
C LEU A 33 -9.75 -10.60 -3.00
N PRO A 34 -8.87 -10.72 -1.99
CA PRO A 34 -9.30 -10.62 -0.59
C PRO A 34 -9.72 -9.20 -0.21
N LEU A 35 -9.09 -8.17 -0.78
CA LEU A 35 -9.48 -6.78 -0.52
C LEU A 35 -10.89 -6.49 -1.07
N SER A 36 -11.22 -6.96 -2.27
CA SER A 36 -12.56 -6.79 -2.84
C SER A 36 -13.61 -7.58 -2.04
N ALA A 37 -13.27 -8.78 -1.55
CA ALA A 37 -14.12 -9.54 -0.65
C ALA A 37 -14.36 -8.79 0.69
N MET A 38 -13.31 -8.21 1.29
CA MET A 38 -13.43 -7.37 2.48
C MET A 38 -14.32 -6.14 2.24
N VAL A 39 -14.15 -5.47 1.10
CA VAL A 39 -14.99 -4.34 0.69
C VAL A 39 -16.45 -4.79 0.54
N PHE A 40 -16.70 -5.90 -0.13
CA PHE A 40 -18.04 -6.46 -0.30
C PHE A 40 -18.70 -6.76 1.06
N PHE A 41 -17.97 -7.40 1.99
CA PHE A 41 -18.46 -7.65 3.34
C PHE A 41 -18.69 -6.37 4.14
N SER A 42 -17.90 -5.31 3.90
CA SER A 42 -18.08 -4.02 4.59
C SER A 42 -19.41 -3.33 4.26
N PHE A 43 -19.97 -3.59 3.07
CA PHE A 43 -21.30 -3.11 2.67
C PHE A 43 -22.46 -4.05 3.10
N MET A 44 -22.14 -5.21 3.66
CA MET A 44 -23.11 -6.19 4.13
C MET A 44 -23.49 -5.92 5.60
N THR A 45 -24.78 -6.00 5.91
CA THR A 45 -25.31 -5.59 7.22
C THR A 45 -25.05 -6.60 8.32
N ASP A 46 -25.07 -7.90 8.02
CA ASP A 46 -24.90 -8.99 8.99
C ASP A 46 -24.31 -10.25 8.31
N LEU A 47 -23.58 -11.06 9.07
CA LEU A 47 -23.23 -12.42 8.65
C LEU A 47 -24.54 -13.23 8.51
N PRO A 48 -24.66 -14.11 7.50
CA PRO A 48 -25.87 -14.91 7.30
C PRO A 48 -25.95 -16.09 8.27
N LEU A 49 -25.80 -15.82 9.55
CA LEU A 49 -26.21 -16.72 10.62
C LEU A 49 -27.53 -16.18 11.16
N ALA A 50 -28.59 -16.96 10.95
CA ALA A 50 -29.96 -16.76 11.41
C ALA A 50 -30.82 -15.73 10.64
N GLY A 51 -31.18 -16.04 9.40
CA GLY A 51 -32.51 -15.70 8.84
C GLY A 51 -32.86 -14.23 8.65
N LYS A 52 -31.87 -13.34 8.55
CA LYS A 52 -32.08 -11.89 8.38
C LYS A 52 -31.95 -11.48 6.91
N GLU A 53 -32.86 -10.60 6.46
CA GLU A 53 -32.84 -10.13 5.08
C GLU A 53 -31.57 -9.35 4.78
N TRP A 54 -30.95 -9.70 3.65
CA TRP A 54 -29.71 -9.12 3.18
C TRP A 54 -30.03 -7.76 2.56
N ALA A 55 -29.90 -6.69 3.34
CA ALA A 55 -29.95 -5.33 2.81
C ALA A 55 -28.54 -4.81 2.54
N PHE A 56 -28.37 -4.10 1.42
CA PHE A 56 -27.17 -3.29 1.17
C PHE A 56 -27.24 -2.06 2.07
N THR A 57 -26.31 -1.91 3.02
CA THR A 57 -26.36 -0.81 4.00
C THR A 57 -25.08 0.03 3.97
N LEU A 58 -25.25 1.35 3.94
CA LEU A 58 -24.21 2.32 4.24
C LEU A 58 -24.17 2.66 5.75
N GLY A 59 -25.05 2.04 6.54
CA GLY A 59 -25.16 2.26 7.99
C GLY A 59 -23.91 1.87 8.77
N ASN A 60 -23.13 0.89 8.29
CA ASN A 60 -21.86 0.50 8.90
C ASN A 60 -20.83 1.64 8.86
N TYR A 61 -20.76 2.35 7.72
CA TYR A 61 -19.89 3.52 7.59
C TYR A 61 -20.41 4.72 8.39
N ALA A 62 -21.72 4.96 8.40
CA ALA A 62 -22.32 6.01 9.23
C ALA A 62 -22.05 5.78 10.74
N THR A 63 -22.13 4.53 11.19
CA THR A 63 -21.81 4.13 12.58
C THR A 63 -20.33 4.31 12.90
N PHE A 64 -19.45 4.02 11.94
CA PHE A 64 -18.01 4.23 12.09
C PHE A 64 -17.67 5.71 12.35
N PHE A 65 -18.31 6.64 11.63
CA PHE A 65 -18.12 8.08 11.83
C PHE A 65 -18.90 8.65 13.02
N SER A 66 -19.99 8.01 13.46
CA SER A 66 -20.75 8.48 14.63
C SER A 66 -20.17 8.01 15.96
N GLN A 67 -19.41 6.91 15.98
CA GLN A 67 -18.78 6.42 17.20
C GLN A 67 -17.44 7.13 17.46
N SER A 68 -17.42 7.92 18.53
CA SER A 68 -16.24 8.68 18.97
C SER A 68 -14.99 7.82 19.18
N LEU A 69 -15.16 6.56 19.58
CA LEU A 69 -14.05 5.61 19.76
C LEU A 69 -13.31 5.34 18.44
N TYR A 70 -14.02 5.02 17.36
CA TYR A 70 -13.39 4.72 16.07
C TYR A 70 -12.68 5.94 15.49
N LEU A 71 -13.29 7.12 15.60
CA LEU A 71 -12.65 8.38 15.20
C LEU A 71 -11.40 8.68 16.04
N THR A 72 -11.45 8.44 17.34
CA THR A 72 -10.30 8.64 18.23
C THR A 72 -9.16 7.71 17.84
N LEU A 73 -9.45 6.44 17.58
CA LEU A 73 -8.45 5.47 17.14
C LEU A 73 -7.86 5.82 15.79
N LEU A 74 -8.68 6.23 14.82
CA LEU A 74 -8.23 6.68 13.50
C LEU A 74 -7.24 7.85 13.63
N LEU A 75 -7.62 8.87 14.41
CA LEU A 75 -6.77 10.04 14.64
C LEU A 75 -5.50 9.69 15.41
N ALA A 76 -5.57 8.77 16.38
CA ALA A 76 -4.40 8.30 17.11
C ALA A 76 -3.41 7.59 16.18
N SER A 77 -3.88 6.67 15.34
CA SER A 77 -3.03 5.98 14.35
C SER A 77 -2.41 6.94 13.34
N LEU A 78 -3.18 7.92 12.84
CA LEU A 78 -2.66 8.94 11.93
C LEU A 78 -1.59 9.82 12.60
N ARG A 79 -1.84 10.29 13.83
CA ARG A 79 -0.86 11.07 14.59
C ARG A 79 0.42 10.29 14.84
N LEU A 80 0.30 9.06 15.32
CA LEU A 80 1.46 8.19 15.55
C LEU A 80 2.26 7.94 14.26
N GLY A 81 1.57 7.66 13.14
CA GLY A 81 2.23 7.45 11.85
C GLY A 81 2.97 8.70 11.37
N LEU A 82 2.38 9.88 11.51
CA LEU A 82 3.02 11.15 11.15
C LEU A 82 4.20 11.47 12.05
N GLU A 83 4.06 11.29 13.36
CA GLU A 83 5.15 11.50 14.32
C GLU A 83 6.34 10.59 14.01
N VAL A 84 6.10 9.29 13.82
CA VAL A 84 7.15 8.33 13.47
C VAL A 84 7.80 8.70 12.13
N THR A 85 7.01 9.03 11.11
CA THR A 85 7.55 9.45 9.80
C THR A 85 8.43 10.69 9.92
N LEU A 86 7.99 11.68 10.69
CA LEU A 86 8.75 12.91 10.93
C LEU A 86 10.08 12.59 11.61
N TRP A 87 10.08 11.78 12.67
CA TRP A 87 11.31 11.36 13.35
C TRP A 87 12.24 10.56 12.44
N CYS A 88 11.70 9.65 11.63
CA CYS A 88 12.47 8.91 10.63
C CYS A 88 13.14 9.85 9.62
N VAL A 89 12.46 10.91 9.16
CA VAL A 89 13.07 11.90 8.26
C VAL A 89 14.12 12.72 9.00
N VAL A 90 13.81 13.24 10.20
CA VAL A 90 14.73 14.09 10.98
C VAL A 90 16.02 13.36 11.33
N ILE A 91 15.96 12.06 11.62
CA ILE A 91 17.12 11.26 12.01
C ILE A 91 17.77 10.58 10.81
N GLY A 92 16.97 10.02 9.89
CA GLY A 92 17.45 9.27 8.74
C GLY A 92 18.04 10.16 7.64
N TYR A 93 17.47 11.35 7.41
CA TYR A 93 17.97 12.28 6.41
C TYR A 93 19.41 12.76 6.69
N PRO A 94 19.78 13.22 7.90
CA PRO A 94 21.17 13.62 8.17
C PRO A 94 22.14 12.43 8.06
N ALA A 95 21.74 11.23 8.50
CA ALA A 95 22.56 10.03 8.32
C ALA A 95 22.81 9.71 6.84
N ALA A 96 21.76 9.76 6.01
CA ALA A 96 21.85 9.59 4.57
C ALA A 96 22.68 10.70 3.90
N TYR A 97 22.57 11.94 4.37
CA TYR A 97 23.33 13.08 3.86
C TYR A 97 24.83 12.94 4.16
N VAL A 98 25.18 12.55 5.38
CA VAL A 98 26.57 12.26 5.76
C VAL A 98 27.12 11.12 4.92
N LEU A 99 26.37 10.03 4.77
CA LEU A 99 26.75 8.90 3.92
C LEU A 99 26.96 9.34 2.46
N ALA A 100 26.09 10.17 1.90
CA ALA A 100 26.19 10.60 0.51
C ALA A 100 27.31 11.62 0.23
N LYS A 101 27.67 12.47 1.22
CA LYS A 101 28.65 13.56 1.01
C LYS A 101 30.01 13.35 1.67
N VAL A 102 30.10 12.62 2.78
CA VAL A 102 31.34 12.39 3.53
C VAL A 102 32.03 11.10 3.05
N LEU A 103 31.26 10.06 2.72
CA LEU A 103 31.79 8.85 2.07
C LEU A 103 31.85 9.07 0.55
N LYS A 104 32.77 9.95 0.12
CA LYS A 104 33.32 9.89 -1.24
C LYS A 104 34.31 8.73 -1.24
N GLY A 105 33.91 7.59 -1.81
CA GLY A 105 34.85 6.58 -2.28
C GLY A 105 35.80 7.17 -3.32
#